data_AF-A0A1E1KBP4-F1
#
_entry.id   AF-A0A1E1KBP4-F1
#
_cell.length_a   1.000
_cell.length_b   1.000
_cell.length_c   1.000
_cell.angle_alpha   90.00
_cell.angle_beta   90.00
_cell.angle_gamma   90.00
#
_symmetry.space_group_name_H-M   'P 1'
#
loop_
_entity.id
_entity.type
_entity.pdbx_description
1 polymer ?
#
loop_
_entity_poly.entity_id
_entity_poly.type
_entity_poly.pdbx_seq_one_letter_code
_entity_poly.pdbx_strand_id
1 'polypeptide(L)'
;MKDQFSSFSYSPLEGGNAIRLLIVDTSKQGSEIYCRLIHTALSECHDDIFKHYTALSYVRGDVSQKRAISVNSQIFHVTHSLFDALHDLRHEEQALRLWADAICIDQLNLDERSTQV
;
A
#
# COMPACT_ATOMS: atom_id res chain seq x y z
N MET A 1 -2.27 -29.78 -1.57
CA MET A 1 -2.59 -28.85 -2.67
C MET A 1 -1.72 -27.63 -2.41
N LYS A 2 -0.74 -27.35 -3.28
CA LYS A 2 0.23 -26.26 -3.05
C LYS A 2 -0.42 -24.97 -3.52
N ASP A 3 -0.83 -24.12 -2.60
CA ASP A 3 -1.33 -22.79 -2.97
C ASP A 3 -0.19 -22.00 -3.61
N GLN A 4 -0.35 -21.73 -4.90
CA GLN A 4 0.56 -20.92 -5.70
C GLN A 4 0.26 -19.45 -5.40
N PHE A 5 0.56 -19.00 -4.19
CA PHE A 5 0.62 -17.58 -3.89
C PHE A 5 1.85 -17.04 -4.60
N SER A 6 1.68 -16.29 -5.70
CA SER A 6 2.72 -15.38 -6.14
C SER A 6 2.99 -14.43 -4.96
N SER A 7 4.10 -14.64 -4.26
CA SER A 7 4.60 -13.64 -3.31
C SER A 7 4.79 -12.35 -4.10
N PHE A 8 4.08 -11.29 -3.71
CA PHE A 8 4.34 -9.97 -4.27
C PHE A 8 5.82 -9.64 -4.05
N SER A 9 6.54 -9.32 -5.13
CA SER A 9 7.97 -9.06 -5.06
C SER A 9 8.24 -7.59 -4.76
N TYR A 10 8.82 -7.34 -3.59
CA TYR A 10 9.30 -6.01 -3.21
C TYR A 10 10.71 -5.76 -3.75
N SER A 11 10.92 -4.58 -4.34
CA SER A 11 12.27 -4.06 -4.54
C SER A 11 12.77 -3.51 -3.20
N PRO A 12 14.02 -3.78 -2.76
CA PRO A 12 14.55 -3.25 -1.50
C PRO A 12 14.47 -1.72 -1.42
N LEU A 13 14.32 -1.20 -0.21
CA LEU A 13 14.45 0.22 0.05
C LEU A 13 15.92 0.61 0.15
N GLU A 14 16.31 1.64 -0.59
CA GLU A 14 17.68 2.13 -0.66
C GLU A 14 17.79 3.48 0.04
N GLY A 15 18.61 3.57 1.10
CA GLY A 15 18.85 4.81 1.84
C GLY A 15 18.04 4.92 3.15
N GLY A 16 18.55 5.74 4.08
CA GLY A 16 18.07 5.77 5.47
C GLY A 16 16.70 6.41 5.69
N ASN A 17 16.12 7.08 4.70
CA ASN A 17 14.80 7.72 4.78
C ASN A 17 13.85 7.28 3.65
N ALA A 18 14.19 6.19 2.95
CA ALA A 18 13.38 5.68 1.86
C ALA A 18 12.11 4.99 2.39
N ILE A 19 10.99 5.22 1.71
CA ILE A 19 9.69 4.62 2.00
C ILE A 19 9.02 4.21 0.69
N ARG A 20 8.02 3.31 0.79
CA ARG A 20 7.09 3.08 -0.32
C ARG A 20 5.78 3.80 -0.05
N LEU A 21 5.20 4.38 -1.09
CA LEU A 21 3.85 4.93 -1.06
C LEU A 21 2.94 4.14 -2.00
N LEU A 22 1.73 3.90 -1.52
CA LEU A 22 0.64 3.33 -2.30
C LEU A 22 -0.09 4.47 -3.02
N ILE A 23 -0.06 4.44 -4.34
CA ILE A 23 -0.88 5.30 -5.19
C ILE A 23 -2.17 4.54 -5.47
N VAL A 24 -3.28 4.99 -4.90
CA VAL A 24 -4.61 4.44 -5.20
C VAL A 24 -5.15 5.17 -6.41
N ASP A 25 -5.36 4.45 -7.52
CA ASP A 25 -5.80 5.04 -8.77
C ASP A 25 -7.30 5.41 -8.71
N THR A 26 -7.68 6.41 -9.49
CA THR A 26 -9.07 6.85 -9.61
C THR A 26 -9.90 5.80 -10.32
N SER A 27 -11.10 5.55 -9.82
CA SER A 27 -12.05 4.69 -10.49
C SER A 27 -13.44 4.87 -9.87
N LYS A 28 -14.48 4.55 -10.64
CA LYS A 28 -15.88 4.69 -10.19
C LYS A 28 -16.14 3.81 -8.97
N GLN A 29 -17.06 4.25 -8.10
CA GLN A 29 -17.49 3.45 -6.97
C GLN A 29 -17.96 2.04 -7.41
N GLY A 30 -17.57 1.01 -6.66
CA GLY A 30 -17.88 -0.40 -6.98
C GLY A 30 -16.94 -1.09 -7.98
N SER A 31 -16.01 -0.37 -8.60
CA SER A 31 -14.94 -0.98 -9.42
C SER A 31 -13.80 -1.56 -8.56
N GLU A 32 -13.03 -2.49 -9.14
CA GLU A 32 -11.83 -3.05 -8.53
C GLU A 32 -10.83 -1.96 -8.12
N ILE A 33 -10.08 -2.21 -7.05
CA ILE A 33 -9.06 -1.29 -6.55
C ILE A 33 -7.75 -1.57 -7.28
N TYR A 34 -7.30 -0.57 -8.04
CA TYR A 34 -5.99 -0.56 -8.68
C TYR A 34 -5.07 0.38 -7.95
N CYS A 35 -3.85 -0.10 -7.69
CA CYS A 35 -2.83 0.64 -6.99
C CYS A 35 -1.46 0.46 -7.65
N ARG A 36 -0.59 1.44 -7.40
CA ARG A 36 0.83 1.36 -7.73
C ARG A 36 1.65 1.60 -6.49
N LEU A 37 2.70 0.83 -6.31
CA LEU A 37 3.65 1.01 -5.22
C LEU A 37 4.87 1.76 -5.77
N ILE A 38 5.11 2.96 -5.25
CA ILE A 38 6.23 3.81 -5.67
C ILE A 38 7.27 3.91 -4.56
N HIS A 39 8.54 4.04 -4.93
CA HIS A 39 9.63 4.34 -4.02
C HIS A 39 9.84 5.85 -3.96
N THR A 40 10.08 6.39 -2.76
CA THR A 40 10.40 7.80 -2.52
C THR A 40 11.18 7.93 -1.22
N ALA A 41 11.57 9.15 -0.86
CA ALA A 41 12.20 9.46 0.42
C ALA A 41 11.30 10.41 1.23
N LEU A 42 11.31 10.26 2.56
CA LEU A 42 10.54 11.14 3.46
C LEU A 42 10.83 12.63 3.24
N SER A 43 12.08 12.98 2.91
CA SER A 43 12.48 14.36 2.57
C SER A 43 11.76 14.87 1.32
N GLU A 44 11.58 14.04 0.30
CA GLU A 44 10.87 14.44 -0.92
C GLU A 44 9.38 14.71 -0.69
N CYS A 45 8.78 14.02 0.29
CA CYS A 45 7.38 14.21 0.66
C CYS A 45 7.15 15.43 1.56
N HIS A 46 8.16 15.84 2.34
CA HIS A 46 8.08 17.00 3.22
C HIS A 46 8.25 18.31 2.47
N ASP A 47 9.17 18.34 1.51
CA ASP A 47 9.60 19.58 0.85
C ASP A 47 8.68 19.99 -0.33
N ASP A 48 7.76 19.12 -0.77
CA ASP A 48 6.88 19.34 -1.91
C ASP A 48 5.42 19.00 -1.57
N ILE A 49 4.56 20.02 -1.55
CA ILE A 49 3.13 19.89 -1.26
C ILE A 49 2.41 18.96 -2.24
N PHE A 50 2.89 18.85 -3.49
CA PHE A 50 2.32 17.95 -4.49
C PHE A 50 2.73 16.48 -4.28
N LYS A 51 3.74 16.23 -3.44
CA LYS A 51 4.24 14.89 -3.08
C LYS A 51 3.80 14.44 -1.69
N HIS A 52 2.95 15.21 -1.02
CA HIS A 52 2.42 14.85 0.28
C HIS A 52 1.67 13.52 0.23
N TYR A 53 1.68 12.79 1.35
CA TYR A 53 0.98 11.52 1.49
C TYR A 53 0.21 11.48 2.80
N THR A 54 -0.78 10.60 2.88
CA THR A 54 -1.53 10.36 4.12
C THR A 54 -1.11 9.03 4.71
N ALA A 55 -0.62 9.03 5.95
CA ALA A 55 -0.42 7.80 6.69
C ALA A 55 -1.77 7.26 7.17
N LEU A 56 -2.11 6.04 6.77
CA LEU A 56 -3.38 5.41 7.07
C LEU A 56 -3.27 4.67 8.41
N SER A 57 -4.06 5.12 9.39
CA SER A 57 -4.30 4.37 10.63
C SER A 57 -5.61 3.61 10.51
N TYR A 58 -5.56 2.29 10.67
CA TYR A 58 -6.71 1.40 10.55
C TYR A 58 -6.57 0.23 11.53
N VAL A 59 -7.68 -0.42 11.85
CA VAL A 59 -7.66 -1.61 12.70
C VAL A 59 -7.03 -2.75 11.91
N ARG A 60 -6.02 -3.42 12.48
CA ARG A 60 -5.53 -4.70 11.95
C ARG A 60 -6.67 -5.72 12.05
N GLY A 61 -7.32 -5.95 10.92
CA GLY A 61 -8.47 -6.84 10.83
C GLY A 61 -8.07 -8.30 10.96
N ASP A 62 -9.07 -9.17 10.92
CA ASP A 62 -8.83 -10.62 10.88
C ASP A 62 -8.05 -11.01 9.62
N VAL A 63 -6.88 -11.60 9.82
CA VAL A 63 -5.98 -12.07 8.75
C VAL A 63 -6.53 -13.25 7.96
N SER A 64 -7.57 -13.93 8.47
CA SER A 64 -8.29 -14.99 7.78
C SER A 64 -9.19 -14.45 6.66
N GLN A 65 -9.64 -13.19 6.79
CA GLN A 65 -10.56 -12.54 5.86
C GLN A 65 -9.79 -11.61 4.92
N LYS A 66 -9.46 -12.13 3.74
CA LYS A 66 -8.68 -11.39 2.74
C LYS A 66 -9.54 -10.98 1.54
N ARG A 67 -9.24 -9.80 1.00
CA ARG A 67 -9.80 -9.27 -0.25
C ARG A 67 -8.66 -8.97 -1.21
N ALA A 68 -8.89 -9.25 -2.49
CA ALA A 68 -7.92 -8.97 -3.54
C ALA A 68 -8.00 -7.51 -3.98
N ILE A 69 -6.83 -6.91 -4.16
CA ILE A 69 -6.62 -5.65 -4.88
C ILE A 69 -5.52 -5.87 -5.93
N SER A 70 -5.39 -4.96 -6.89
CA SER A 70 -4.29 -4.98 -7.86
C SER A 70 -3.22 -3.97 -7.42
N VAL A 71 -1.99 -4.44 -7.18
CA VAL A 71 -0.82 -3.58 -6.89
C VAL A 71 0.23 -3.86 -7.95
N ASN A 72 0.67 -2.83 -8.69
CA ASN A 72 1.63 -2.99 -9.80
C ASN A 72 1.19 -4.09 -10.81
N SER A 73 -0.11 -4.17 -11.09
CA SER A 73 -0.73 -5.19 -11.96
C SER A 73 -0.62 -6.64 -11.45
N GLN A 74 -0.32 -6.83 -10.16
CA GLN A 74 -0.30 -8.13 -9.49
C GLN A 74 -1.39 -8.20 -8.42
N ILE A 75 -1.94 -9.40 -8.20
CA ILE A 75 -2.92 -9.62 -7.15
C ILE A 75 -2.24 -9.52 -5.78
N PHE A 76 -2.71 -8.60 -4.95
CA PHE A 76 -2.30 -8.45 -3.56
C PHE A 76 -3.49 -8.67 -2.63
N HIS A 77 -3.30 -9.43 -1.56
CA HIS A 77 -4.36 -9.76 -0.62
C HIS A 77 -4.23 -8.92 0.65
N VAL A 78 -5.24 -8.10 0.92
CA VAL A 78 -5.33 -7.24 2.11
C VAL A 78 -6.43 -7.73 3.05
N THR A 79 -6.39 -7.33 4.33
CA THR A 79 -7.51 -7.57 5.25
C THR A 79 -8.76 -6.82 4.79
N HIS A 80 -9.94 -7.28 5.23
CA HIS A 80 -11.19 -6.56 4.96
C HIS A 80 -11.13 -5.10 5.43
N SER A 81 -10.59 -4.86 6.63
CA SER A 81 -10.47 -3.50 7.18
C SER A 81 -9.64 -2.56 6.31
N LEU A 82 -8.54 -3.06 5.73
CA LEU A 82 -7.71 -2.27 4.83
C LEU A 82 -8.39 -2.10 3.47
N PHE A 83 -9.06 -3.13 2.97
CA PHE A 83 -9.85 -3.02 1.74
C PHE A 83 -10.91 -1.93 1.85
N ASP A 84 -11.69 -1.93 2.93
CA ASP A 84 -12.75 -0.94 3.15
C ASP A 84 -12.17 0.47 3.30
N ALA A 85 -11.08 0.62 4.06
CA ALA A 85 -10.40 1.90 4.17
C ALA A 85 -9.89 2.43 2.81
N LEU A 86 -9.27 1.57 1.99
CA LEU A 86 -8.84 1.96 0.64
C LEU A 86 -10.02 2.30 -0.26
N HIS A 87 -11.11 1.52 -0.19
CA HIS A 87 -12.32 1.74 -0.96
C HIS A 87 -12.97 3.08 -0.61
N ASP A 88 -13.08 3.40 0.67
CA ASP A 88 -13.76 4.60 1.18
C ASP A 88 -12.93 5.86 1.00
N LEU A 89 -11.60 5.74 1.05
CA LEU A 89 -10.71 6.85 0.78
C LEU A 89 -10.62 7.16 -0.72
N ARG A 90 -10.74 6.16 -1.60
CA ARG A 90 -10.58 6.30 -3.04
C ARG A 90 -11.49 7.41 -3.61
N HIS A 91 -10.88 8.36 -4.32
CA HIS A 91 -11.58 9.41 -5.04
C HIS A 91 -11.77 9.07 -6.53
N GLU A 92 -12.87 9.54 -7.13
CA GLU A 92 -13.15 9.31 -8.56
C GLU A 92 -12.33 10.23 -9.48
N GLU A 93 -11.86 11.37 -8.98
CA GLU A 93 -11.22 12.42 -9.79
C GLU A 93 -9.71 12.53 -9.56
N GLN A 94 -9.22 12.17 -8.37
CA GLN A 94 -7.81 12.30 -8.01
C GLN A 94 -7.25 11.04 -7.36
N ALA A 95 -6.07 10.61 -7.83
CA ALA A 95 -5.35 9.50 -7.24
C ALA A 95 -4.78 9.91 -5.87
N LEU A 96 -4.80 8.98 -4.92
CA LEU A 96 -4.37 9.24 -3.54
C LEU A 96 -3.04 8.62 -3.23
N ARG A 97 -2.20 9.36 -2.52
CA ARG A 97 -0.91 8.88 -1.99
C ARG A 97 -1.09 8.47 -0.54
N LEU A 98 -1.04 7.18 -0.28
CA LEU A 98 -1.21 6.61 1.05
C LEU A 98 0.06 5.90 1.49
N TRP A 99 0.31 5.92 2.79
CA TRP A 99 1.22 4.98 3.43
C TRP A 99 0.40 4.06 4.33
N ALA A 100 0.43 2.76 4.05
CA ALA A 100 -0.24 1.74 4.85
C ALA A 100 0.77 0.61 5.13
N ASP A 101 1.09 0.38 6.39
CA ASP A 101 2.13 -0.55 6.85
C ASP A 101 2.04 -1.93 6.18
N ALA A 102 0.85 -2.51 6.07
CA ALA A 102 0.63 -3.85 5.51
C ALA A 102 0.94 -3.98 4.01
N ILE A 103 1.06 -2.88 3.27
CA ILE A 103 1.37 -2.89 1.83
C ILE A 103 2.72 -2.21 1.56
N CYS A 104 2.99 -1.07 2.20
CA CYS A 104 4.19 -0.26 1.97
C CYS A 104 5.47 -0.91 2.51
N ILE A 105 5.35 -1.74 3.53
CA ILE A 105 6.45 -2.48 4.14
C ILE A 105 6.43 -3.92 3.63
N ASP A 106 7.59 -4.44 3.23
CA ASP A 106 7.77 -5.87 3.06
C ASP A 106 7.71 -6.56 4.43
N GLN A 107 6.53 -7.08 4.77
CA GLN A 107 6.25 -7.70 6.06
C GLN A 107 7.07 -8.99 6.32
N LEU A 108 7.66 -9.58 5.28
CA LEU A 108 8.54 -10.76 5.39
C LEU A 108 10.00 -10.37 5.65
N ASN A 109 10.37 -9.11 5.39
CA ASN A 109 11.67 -8.55 5.70
C ASN A 109 11.65 -7.95 7.13
N LEU A 110 12.21 -8.69 8.10
CA LEU A 110 12.21 -8.28 9.51
C LEU A 110 13.00 -6.99 9.76
N ASP A 111 14.10 -6.77 9.03
CA ASP A 111 14.93 -5.58 9.17
C ASP A 111 14.16 -4.34 8.70
N GLU A 112 13.52 -4.44 7.53
CA GLU A 112 12.67 -3.38 6.98
C GLU A 112 11.49 -3.09 7.93
N ARG A 113 10.78 -4.14 8.36
CA ARG A 113 9.64 -4.00 9.27
C ARG A 113 10.04 -3.31 10.56
N SER A 114 11.17 -3.67 11.15
CA SER A 114 11.65 -3.05 12.40
C SER A 114 12.07 -1.59 12.24
N THR A 115 12.44 -1.18 11.03
CA THR A 115 12.87 0.19 10.73
C THR A 115 11.69 1.12 10.44
N GLN A 116 10.59 0.59 9.91
CA GLN A 116 9.46 1.39 9.40
C GLN A 116 8.23 1.45 10.33
N VAL A 117 8.22 0.71 11.44
CA VAL A 117 7.11 0.69 12.42
C VAL A 117 7.42 1.46 13.70
#